data_AF-Q4U3F1-F1
#
_entry.id   AF-Q4U3F1-F1
#
_cell.length_a   1.000
_cell.length_b   1.000
_cell.length_c   1.000
_cell.angle_alpha   90.00
_cell.angle_beta   90.00
_cell.angle_gamma   90.00
#
_symmetry.space_group_name_H-M   'P 1'
#
loop_
_entity.id
_entity.type
_entity.pdbx_description
1 polymer ?
#
loop_
_entity_poly.entity_id
_entity_poly.type
_entity_poly.pdbx_seq_one_letter_code
_entity_poly.pdbx_strand_id
1 'polypeptide(L)'
;QGIEVAIDQYAKFDVYLNDEDEPEAGKEKAEYAGSFAHLPHKHTGSKKIRTSLSLGLNEPLEDLGAEDDDAVLVTLAPKVGGGVVTVENIKIVYGS
;
A
#
# COMPACT_ATOMS: atom_id res chain seq x y z
N GLN A 1 -1.97 3.85 6.82
CA GLN A 1 -2.49 5.10 7.43
C GLN A 1 -1.36 6.12 7.54
N GLY A 2 -1.68 7.42 7.59
CA GLY A 2 -0.68 8.48 7.72
C GLY A 2 0.25 8.57 6.50
N ILE A 3 -0.29 8.42 5.29
CA ILE A 3 0.44 8.62 4.04
C ILE A 3 0.62 10.13 3.88
N GLU A 4 1.86 10.61 3.85
CA GLU A 4 2.17 12.01 3.55
C GLU A 4 2.91 12.15 2.23
N VAL A 5 2.52 13.17 1.45
CA VAL A 5 3.18 13.54 0.19
C VAL A 5 3.09 15.05 -0.01
N ALA A 6 4.14 15.63 -0.60
CA ALA A 6 4.14 17.04 -0.99
C ALA A 6 3.15 17.28 -2.14
N ILE A 7 2.40 18.38 -2.07
CA ILE A 7 1.23 18.57 -2.94
C ILE A 7 1.58 18.80 -4.41
N ASP A 8 2.80 19.29 -4.67
CA ASP A 8 3.36 19.52 -5.99
C ASP A 8 4.11 18.31 -6.55
N GLN A 9 4.23 17.22 -5.79
CA GLN A 9 4.89 16.00 -6.23
C GLN A 9 3.88 15.00 -6.78
N TYR A 10 4.28 14.26 -7.81
CA TYR A 10 3.56 13.06 -8.22
C TYR A 10 4.08 11.89 -7.40
N ALA A 11 3.18 11.06 -6.88
CA ALA A 11 3.56 9.86 -6.18
C ALA A 11 2.64 8.71 -6.57
N LYS A 12 3.24 7.53 -6.79
CA LYS A 12 2.51 6.28 -6.97
C LYS A 12 3.29 5.14 -6.32
N PHE A 13 2.59 4.31 -5.56
CA PHE A 13 3.08 3.01 -5.15
C PHE A 13 1.97 1.99 -5.27
N ASP A 14 2.36 0.77 -5.63
CA ASP A 14 1.46 -0.38 -5.66
C ASP A 14 1.67 -1.19 -4.37
N VAL A 15 0.63 -1.90 -3.94
CA VAL A 15 0.62 -2.74 -2.75
C VAL A 15 0.42 -4.18 -3.19
N TYR A 16 1.30 -5.05 -2.71
CA TYR A 16 1.21 -6.48 -2.94
C TYR A 16 1.22 -7.23 -1.61
N LEU A 17 0.64 -8.42 -1.63
CA LEU A 17 0.66 -9.37 -0.54
C LEU A 17 1.45 -10.62 -0.94
N ASN A 18 2.13 -11.21 0.03
CA ASN A 18 2.76 -12.52 -0.09
C ASN A 18 2.40 -13.34 1.16
N ASP A 19 2.37 -14.65 0.96
CA ASP A 19 2.28 -15.65 2.02
C ASP A 19 3.46 -15.51 3.00
N GLU A 20 3.19 -15.60 4.30
CA GLU A 20 4.21 -15.51 5.35
C GLU A 20 5.12 -16.73 5.44
N ASP A 21 4.63 -17.91 5.03
CA ASP A 21 5.38 -19.16 5.03
C ASP A 21 6.37 -19.23 3.84
N GLU A 22 6.20 -18.36 2.84
CA GLU A 22 7.07 -18.28 1.67
C GLU A 22 7.70 -16.89 1.46
N PRO A 23 8.51 -16.38 2.42
CA PRO A 23 9.04 -15.01 2.37
C PRO A 23 9.98 -14.74 1.18
N GLU A 24 10.54 -15.79 0.60
CA GLU A 24 11.46 -15.72 -0.56
C GLU A 24 10.73 -15.92 -1.90
N ALA A 25 9.41 -16.13 -1.91
CA ALA A 25 8.63 -16.34 -3.14
C ALA A 25 8.67 -15.15 -4.10
N GLY A 26 9.04 -13.97 -3.57
CA GLY A 26 9.29 -12.77 -4.35
C GLY A 26 8.06 -12.31 -5.12
N LYS A 27 8.32 -11.56 -6.20
CA LYS A 27 7.27 -10.89 -6.99
C LYS A 27 6.35 -11.83 -7.79
N GLU A 28 6.75 -13.08 -8.02
CA GLU A 28 6.02 -13.99 -8.92
C GLU A 28 4.84 -14.67 -8.24
N LYS A 29 4.89 -14.79 -6.90
CA LYS A 29 3.77 -15.24 -6.07
C LYS A 29 3.14 -14.12 -5.25
N ALA A 30 3.36 -12.87 -5.67
CA ALA A 30 2.82 -11.72 -4.98
C ALA A 30 1.46 -11.35 -5.57
N GLU A 31 0.43 -11.31 -4.74
CA GLU A 31 -0.91 -10.89 -5.17
C GLU A 31 -1.11 -9.39 -5.06
N TYR A 32 -1.73 -8.81 -6.08
CA TYR A 32 -1.92 -7.36 -6.17
C TYR A 32 -3.14 -6.92 -5.35
N ALA A 33 -2.92 -6.09 -4.33
CA ALA A 33 -3.98 -5.59 -3.45
C ALA A 33 -4.51 -4.20 -3.84
N GLY A 34 -3.73 -3.40 -4.58
CA GLY A 34 -4.15 -2.07 -5.03
C GLY A 34 -3.02 -1.05 -5.18
N SER A 35 -3.38 0.21 -5.42
CA SER A 35 -2.42 1.31 -5.56
C SER A 35 -2.84 2.54 -4.77
N PHE A 36 -1.84 3.28 -4.30
CA PHE A 36 -1.98 4.70 -4.00
C PHE A 36 -1.47 5.52 -5.19
N ALA A 37 -2.21 6.56 -5.58
CA ALA A 37 -1.75 7.56 -6.53
C ALA A 37 -2.15 8.96 -6.08
N HIS A 38 -1.18 9.88 -6.14
CA HIS A 38 -1.39 11.31 -5.91
C HIS A 38 -0.95 12.09 -7.13
N LEU A 39 -1.84 12.96 -7.61
CA LEU A 39 -1.59 13.86 -8.72
C LEU A 39 -1.25 15.25 -8.18
N PRO A 40 -0.17 15.89 -8.68
CA PRO A 40 0.15 17.27 -8.32
C PRO A 40 -1.04 18.19 -8.57
N HIS A 41 -1.41 18.99 -7.56
CA HIS A 41 -2.47 19.98 -7.70
C HIS A 41 -2.22 21.20 -6.82
N LYS A 42 -2.94 22.29 -7.09
CA LYS A 42 -2.85 23.52 -6.31
C LYS A 42 -3.82 23.46 -5.13
N HIS A 43 -3.33 23.76 -3.94
CA HIS A 43 -4.14 23.96 -2.74
C HIS A 43 -3.61 25.17 -1.98
N THR A 44 -4.49 25.91 -1.34
CA THR A 44 -4.12 27.05 -0.50
C THR A 44 -3.83 26.59 0.93
N GLY A 45 -2.77 27.07 1.55
CA GLY A 45 -2.41 26.73 2.94
C GLY A 45 -1.31 25.68 3.06
N SER A 46 -1.65 24.39 3.02
CA SER A 46 -0.68 23.30 3.27
C SER A 46 0.12 22.93 2.02
N LYS A 47 1.43 22.70 2.20
CA LYS A 47 2.33 22.16 1.15
C LYS A 47 2.36 20.63 1.10
N LYS A 48 1.73 19.97 2.07
CA LYS A 48 1.66 18.51 2.17
C LYS A 48 0.22 18.06 2.38
N ILE A 49 -0.11 16.91 1.84
CA ILE A 49 -1.35 16.20 2.16
C ILE A 49 -1.02 15.05 3.11
N ARG A 50 -1.94 14.76 4.03
CA ARG A 50 -1.91 13.57 4.89
C ARG A 50 -3.19 12.80 4.67
N THR A 51 -3.09 11.53 4.31
CA THR A 51 -4.23 10.71 3.90
C THR A 51 -4.05 9.24 4.32
N SER A 52 -5.01 8.40 3.97
CA SER A 52 -4.99 6.95 4.19
C SER A 52 -5.50 6.22 2.96
N LEU A 53 -4.97 5.01 2.75
CA LEU A 53 -5.47 4.03 1.80
C LEU A 53 -6.05 2.85 2.59
N SER A 54 -7.21 2.36 2.17
CA SER A 54 -7.82 1.12 2.64
C SER A 54 -8.07 0.23 1.43
N LEU A 55 -7.69 -1.05 1.53
CA LEU A 55 -7.79 -2.04 0.45
C LEU A 55 -8.58 -3.23 0.97
N GLY A 56 -9.45 -3.79 0.12
CA GLY A 56 -10.14 -5.05 0.42
C GLY A 56 -9.15 -6.20 0.26
N LEU A 57 -9.11 -7.09 1.25
CA LEU A 57 -8.12 -8.18 1.29
C LEU A 57 -8.73 -9.57 1.04
N ASN A 58 -10.06 -9.73 1.04
CA ASN A 58 -10.68 -11.05 0.92
C ASN A 58 -10.25 -11.80 -0.36
N GLU A 59 -10.42 -11.18 -1.54
CA GLU A 59 -10.02 -11.77 -2.82
C GLU A 59 -8.51 -12.10 -2.89
N PRO A 60 -7.58 -11.17 -2.60
CA PRO A 60 -6.15 -11.51 -2.69
C PRO A 60 -5.67 -12.49 -1.61
N LEU A 61 -6.36 -12.62 -0.47
CA LEU A 61 -6.05 -13.65 0.53
C LEU A 61 -6.51 -15.03 0.07
N GLU A 62 -7.68 -15.13 -0.55
CA GLU A 62 -8.17 -16.38 -1.16
C GLU A 62 -7.25 -16.82 -2.31
N ASP A 63 -6.83 -15.90 -3.18
CA ASP A 63 -5.91 -16.19 -4.29
C ASP A 63 -4.52 -16.66 -3.82
N LEU A 64 -4.04 -16.12 -2.69
CA LEU A 64 -2.82 -16.60 -2.02
C LEU A 64 -3.01 -17.93 -1.30
N GLY A 65 -4.25 -18.28 -0.92
CA GLY A 65 -4.52 -19.39 -0.01
C GLY A 65 -4.15 -19.10 1.45
N ALA A 66 -4.08 -17.83 1.84
CA ALA A 66 -3.59 -17.34 3.14
C ALA A 66 -4.73 -16.90 4.09
N GLU A 67 -5.94 -17.44 3.92
CA GLU A 67 -7.12 -17.03 4.71
C GLU A 67 -7.02 -17.45 6.20
N ASP A 68 -6.31 -18.54 6.46
CA ASP A 68 -6.16 -19.14 7.80
C ASP A 68 -4.84 -18.71 8.48
N ASP A 69 -4.03 -17.87 7.84
CA ASP A 69 -2.72 -17.45 8.34
C ASP A 69 -2.84 -16.33 9.38
N ASP A 70 -1.89 -16.29 10.33
CA ASP A 70 -1.88 -15.28 11.40
C ASP A 70 -1.33 -13.94 10.90
N ALA A 71 -0.47 -13.96 9.87
CA ALA A 71 0.07 -12.76 9.24
C ALA A 71 0.29 -12.93 7.73
N VAL A 72 0.50 -11.79 7.06
CA VAL A 72 0.89 -11.74 5.64
C VAL A 72 2.00 -10.73 5.46
N LEU A 73 2.81 -10.93 4.42
CA LEU A 73 3.87 -10.01 4.06
C LEU A 73 3.32 -8.93 3.14
N VAL A 74 3.49 -7.66 3.53
CA VAL A 74 3.03 -6.51 2.75
C VAL A 74 4.20 -5.86 2.04
N THR A 75 4.16 -5.85 0.71
CA THR A 75 5.15 -5.15 -0.12
C THR A 75 4.59 -3.83 -0.63
N LEU A 76 5.22 -2.72 -0.26
CA LEU A 76 4.99 -1.41 -0.87
C LEU A 76 6.00 -1.22 -2.00
N ALA A 77 5.52 -1.09 -3.24
CA ALA A 77 6.34 -0.97 -4.44
C ALA A 77 6.24 0.44 -5.05
N PRO A 78 7.17 1.38 -4.73
CA PRO A 78 7.19 2.70 -5.32
C PRO A 78 7.39 2.62 -6.84
N LYS A 79 6.52 3.29 -7.61
CA LYS A 79 6.61 3.32 -9.08
C LYS A 79 7.27 4.58 -9.60
N VAL A 80 7.05 5.72 -8.95
CA VAL A 80 7.62 7.02 -9.34
C VAL A 80 7.91 7.84 -8.09
N GLY A 81 9.10 8.44 -8.03
CA GLY A 81 9.49 9.33 -6.94
C GLY A 81 9.88 8.58 -5.66
N GLY A 82 11.03 7.93 -5.64
CA GLY A 82 11.62 7.48 -4.37
C GLY A 82 11.82 8.67 -3.42
N GLY A 83 11.44 8.52 -2.15
CA GLY A 83 11.65 9.55 -1.11
C GLY A 83 10.64 10.70 -1.04
N VAL A 84 9.57 10.70 -1.84
CA VAL A 84 8.50 11.73 -1.77
C VAL A 84 7.27 11.31 -0.96
N VAL A 85 7.21 10.07 -0.48
CA VAL A 85 6.11 9.55 0.34
C VAL A 85 6.63 9.00 1.66
N THR A 86 5.95 9.30 2.75
CA THR A 86 6.13 8.62 4.05
C THR A 86 4.85 7.90 4.43
N VAL A 87 4.99 6.69 4.97
CA VAL A 87 3.87 5.88 5.50
C VAL A 87 4.12 5.65 6.97
N GLU A 88 3.21 6.10 7.83
CA GLU A 88 3.36 6.04 9.28
C GLU A 88 2.99 4.67 9.86
N ASN A 89 1.92 4.05 9.36
CA ASN A 89 1.37 2.83 9.95
C ASN A 89 0.71 1.95 8.88
N ILE A 90 0.86 0.64 9.01
CA ILE A 90 0.19 -0.40 8.23
C ILE A 90 -0.52 -1.32 9.22
N LYS A 91 -1.81 -1.58 9.00
CA LYS A 91 -2.62 -2.46 9.85
C LYS A 91 -3.72 -3.12 9.05
N ILE A 92 -4.11 -4.31 9.47
CA ILE A 92 -5.27 -5.05 8.98
C ILE A 92 -6.38 -4.93 10.03
N VAL A 93 -7.61 -4.69 9.58
CA VAL A 93 -8.79 -4.58 10.44
C VAL A 93 -9.98 -5.20 9.71
N TYR A 94 -10.97 -5.68 10.46
CA TYR A 94 -12.25 -6.07 9.87
C TYR A 94 -12.98 -4.85 9.32
N GLY A 95 -13.53 -4.99 8.11
CA GLY A 95 -14.39 -3.98 7.49
C GLY A 95 -15.66 -3.78 8.31
N SER A 96 -16.10 -2.52 8.39
CA SER A 96 -17.39 -2.13 8.99
C SER A 96 -18.55 -2.36 8.03
#